data_AF-A0A7K2KKI8-F1
#
_entry.id   AF-A0A7K2KKI8-F1
#
_cell.length_a   1.000
_cell.length_b   1.000
_cell.length_c   1.000
_cell.angle_alpha   90.00
_cell.angle_beta   90.00
_cell.angle_gamma   90.00
#
_symmetry.space_group_name_H-M   'P 1'
#
loop_
_entity.id
_entity.type
_entity.pdbx_description
1 polymer ?
#
loop_
_entity_poly.entity_id
_entity_poly.type
_entity_poly.pdbx_seq_one_letter_code
_entity_poly.pdbx_strand_id
1 'polypeptide(L)'
;KAMRYDAATVERALGELLRVAAPLRTTDAYRFDLVDVARQALTNRARVLLPRIRTAYESKDLDGFRTLVREWQGHHELLGRLVGSDRRFLVGPWLADARSWGADPAERDRLEYDARSILTTWGDRGPSETGGLRDYANREWAGLVQDVYAPRWAAYFASLDRALVTGTAPAAIDWFARDDAWAHGRQSYPTQPAGDPVALAGEVRTALATVRR
;
A
#
# COMPACT_ATOMS: atom_id res chain seq x y z
N LYS A 1 -5.15 -16.51 -5.41
CA LYS A 1 -6.27 -17.13 -4.66
C LYS A 1 -7.46 -16.18 -4.69
N ALA A 2 -8.67 -16.68 -4.96
CA ALA A 2 -9.90 -15.88 -4.89
C ALA A 2 -10.14 -15.37 -3.46
N MET A 3 -10.87 -14.26 -3.33
CA MET A 3 -11.34 -13.79 -2.01
C MET A 3 -12.27 -14.84 -1.40
N ARG A 4 -12.19 -15.01 -0.07
CA ARG A 4 -13.04 -15.98 0.67
C ARG A 4 -14.43 -15.43 1.02
N TYR A 5 -14.70 -14.18 0.66
CA TYR A 5 -15.94 -13.46 0.92
C TYR A 5 -16.21 -12.48 -0.23
N ASP A 6 -17.45 -12.00 -0.33
CA ASP A 6 -17.85 -10.97 -1.29
C ASP A 6 -17.28 -9.60 -0.88
N ALA A 7 -16.44 -9.01 -1.74
CA ALA A 7 -15.84 -7.69 -1.53
C ALA A 7 -16.88 -6.59 -1.28
N ALA A 8 -18.07 -6.70 -1.90
CA ALA A 8 -19.14 -5.73 -1.70
C ALA A 8 -19.66 -5.70 -0.26
N THR A 9 -19.41 -6.74 0.54
CA THR A 9 -19.74 -6.76 1.97
C THR A 9 -18.94 -5.73 2.76
N VAL A 10 -17.64 -5.62 2.49
CA VAL A 10 -16.77 -4.64 3.15
C VAL A 10 -17.11 -3.22 2.69
N GLU A 11 -17.42 -3.03 1.40
CA GLU A 11 -17.89 -1.73 0.89
C GLU A 11 -19.20 -1.29 1.53
N ARG A 12 -20.15 -2.22 1.74
CA ARG A 12 -21.40 -1.93 2.48
C ARG A 12 -21.11 -1.56 3.93
N ALA A 13 -20.24 -2.30 4.62
CA ALA A 13 -19.84 -2.00 5.98
C ALA A 13 -19.20 -0.61 6.12
N LEU A 14 -18.31 -0.24 5.18
CA LEU A 14 -17.76 1.12 5.09
C LEU A 14 -18.87 2.17 4.94
N GLY A 15 -19.84 1.89 4.06
CA GLY A 15 -21.02 2.73 3.88
C GLY A 15 -21.79 2.96 5.17
N GLU A 16 -22.08 1.89 5.92
CA GLU A 16 -22.81 1.97 7.20
C GLU A 16 -22.02 2.70 8.29
N LEU A 17 -20.70 2.44 8.41
CA LEU A 17 -19.85 3.19 9.34
C LEU A 17 -19.91 4.69 9.05
N LEU A 18 -19.81 5.09 7.79
CA LEU A 18 -19.94 6.49 7.37
C LEU A 18 -21.33 7.11 7.61
N ARG A 19 -22.37 6.32 7.92
CA ARG A 19 -23.72 6.79 8.25
C ARG A 19 -23.95 7.02 9.74
N VAL A 20 -23.08 6.52 10.62
CA VAL A 20 -23.14 6.77 12.08
C VAL A 20 -23.28 8.27 12.34
N ALA A 21 -24.12 8.72 13.28
CA ALA A 21 -24.33 10.16 13.49
C ALA A 21 -23.02 10.88 13.87
N ALA A 22 -22.77 12.08 13.34
CA ALA A 22 -21.50 12.80 13.53
C ALA A 22 -21.02 12.93 15.00
N PRO A 23 -21.91 13.19 15.99
CA PRO A 23 -21.49 13.25 17.40
C PRO A 23 -20.91 11.94 17.96
N LEU A 24 -21.23 10.80 17.34
CA LEU A 24 -20.76 9.47 17.76
C LEU A 24 -19.45 9.04 17.10
N ARG A 25 -18.92 9.83 16.15
CA ARG A 25 -17.71 9.51 15.37
C ARG A 25 -16.40 9.94 16.04
N THR A 26 -16.47 10.41 17.28
CA THR A 26 -15.37 11.09 17.97
C THR A 26 -14.44 10.15 18.73
N THR A 27 -14.87 8.91 18.97
CA THR A 27 -14.07 7.94 19.72
C THR A 27 -12.88 7.45 18.89
N ASP A 28 -11.74 7.23 19.55
CA ASP A 28 -10.54 6.69 18.91
C ASP A 28 -10.81 5.33 18.24
N ALA A 29 -11.55 4.44 18.92
CA ALA A 29 -11.91 3.13 18.40
C ALA A 29 -12.73 3.23 17.10
N TYR A 30 -13.74 4.11 17.04
CA TYR A 30 -14.52 4.31 15.81
C TYR A 30 -13.64 4.80 14.66
N ARG A 31 -12.74 5.76 14.93
CA ARG A 31 -11.87 6.34 13.90
C ARG A 31 -10.88 5.30 13.37
N PHE A 32 -10.34 4.46 14.24
CA PHE A 32 -9.52 3.31 13.87
C PHE A 32 -10.28 2.33 12.98
N ASP A 33 -11.45 1.85 13.43
CA ASP A 33 -12.25 0.87 12.70
C ASP A 33 -12.66 1.41 11.33
N LEU A 34 -12.96 2.72 11.25
CA LEU A 34 -13.28 3.37 9.98
C LEU A 34 -12.10 3.37 9.00
N VAL A 35 -10.89 3.70 9.47
CA VAL A 35 -9.66 3.65 8.66
C VAL A 35 -9.38 2.21 8.22
N ASP A 36 -9.50 1.25 9.13
CA ASP A 36 -9.19 -0.16 8.86
C ASP A 36 -10.16 -0.80 7.84
N VAL A 37 -11.46 -0.51 7.97
CA VAL A 37 -12.48 -0.98 7.02
C VAL A 37 -12.31 -0.29 5.66
N ALA A 38 -12.02 1.02 5.64
CA ALA A 38 -11.76 1.74 4.39
C ALA A 38 -10.49 1.22 3.68
N ARG A 39 -9.43 0.93 4.44
CA ARG A 39 -8.19 0.30 3.96
C ARG A 39 -8.51 -1.05 3.31
N GLN A 40 -9.23 -1.91 4.01
CA GLN A 40 -9.62 -3.22 3.49
C GLN A 40 -10.50 -3.14 2.22
N ALA A 41 -11.37 -2.13 2.13
CA ALA A 41 -12.19 -1.91 0.93
C ALA A 41 -11.32 -1.59 -0.30
N LEU A 42 -10.30 -0.73 -0.17
CA LEU A 42 -9.31 -0.47 -1.24
C LEU A 42 -8.50 -1.72 -1.58
N THR A 43 -8.02 -2.47 -0.60
CA THR A 43 -7.27 -3.72 -0.82
C THR A 43 -8.12 -4.76 -1.56
N ASN A 44 -9.42 -4.85 -1.28
CA ASN A 44 -10.33 -5.71 -2.01
C ASN A 44 -10.53 -5.23 -3.46
N ARG A 45 -10.62 -3.91 -3.67
CA ARG A 45 -10.71 -3.35 -5.03
C ARG A 45 -9.49 -3.67 -5.88
N ALA A 46 -8.29 -3.65 -5.30
CA ALA A 46 -7.07 -4.07 -5.98
C ALA A 46 -7.16 -5.52 -6.52
N ARG A 47 -7.81 -6.43 -5.79
CA ARG A 47 -8.03 -7.82 -6.25
C ARG A 47 -8.99 -7.94 -7.43
N VAL A 48 -9.84 -6.94 -7.66
CA VAL A 48 -10.71 -6.83 -8.84
C VAL A 48 -9.96 -6.18 -10.01
N LEU A 49 -9.13 -5.17 -9.73
CA LEU A 49 -8.40 -4.45 -10.77
C LEU A 49 -7.27 -5.26 -11.40
N LEU A 50 -6.48 -6.02 -10.62
CA LEU A 50 -5.35 -6.77 -11.17
C LEU A 50 -5.72 -7.72 -12.32
N PRO A 51 -6.78 -8.56 -12.19
CA PRO A 51 -7.24 -9.38 -13.30
C PRO A 51 -7.66 -8.57 -14.53
N ARG A 52 -8.33 -7.43 -14.35
CA ARG A 52 -8.73 -6.55 -15.47
C ARG A 52 -7.53 -5.93 -16.17
N ILE A 53 -6.55 -5.44 -15.41
CA ILE A 53 -5.29 -4.91 -15.93
C ILE A 53 -4.55 -5.99 -16.73
N ARG A 54 -4.50 -7.21 -16.18
CA ARG A 54 -3.92 -8.37 -16.87
C ARG A 54 -4.63 -8.66 -18.18
N THR A 55 -5.97 -8.69 -18.20
CA THR A 55 -6.75 -8.92 -19.42
C THR A 55 -6.51 -7.82 -20.47
N ALA A 56 -6.48 -6.55 -20.06
CA ALA A 56 -6.18 -5.45 -20.97
C ALA A 56 -4.76 -5.58 -21.58
N TYR A 57 -3.78 -5.94 -20.75
CA TYR A 57 -2.42 -6.22 -21.22
C TYR A 57 -2.36 -7.41 -22.20
N GLU A 58 -2.97 -8.55 -21.85
CA GLU A 58 -2.97 -9.77 -22.69
C GLU A 58 -3.72 -9.57 -24.02
N SER A 59 -4.76 -8.75 -24.03
CA SER A 59 -5.51 -8.37 -25.24
C SER A 59 -4.88 -7.24 -26.05
N LYS A 60 -3.73 -6.71 -25.58
CA LYS A 60 -3.03 -5.56 -26.19
C LYS A 60 -3.87 -4.28 -26.26
N ASP A 61 -4.85 -4.13 -25.37
CA ASP A 61 -5.65 -2.92 -25.21
C ASP A 61 -4.85 -1.88 -24.41
N LEU A 62 -4.06 -1.07 -25.12
CA LEU A 62 -3.18 -0.06 -24.50
C LEU A 62 -3.97 1.01 -23.74
N ASP A 63 -5.08 1.50 -24.30
CA ASP A 63 -5.87 2.57 -23.70
C ASP A 63 -6.63 2.09 -22.47
N GLY A 64 -7.22 0.89 -22.55
CA GLY A 64 -7.84 0.22 -21.40
C GLY A 64 -6.82 -0.11 -20.31
N PHE A 65 -5.64 -0.62 -20.68
CA PHE A 65 -4.54 -0.88 -19.75
C PHE A 65 -4.15 0.40 -18.99
N ARG A 66 -3.85 1.49 -19.72
CA ARG A 66 -3.45 2.78 -19.13
C ARG A 66 -4.54 3.37 -18.24
N THR A 67 -5.81 3.21 -18.63
CA THR A 67 -6.96 3.66 -17.83
C THR A 67 -7.03 2.93 -16.49
N LEU A 68 -6.93 1.60 -16.50
CA LEU A 68 -6.95 0.79 -15.29
C LEU A 68 -5.72 1.02 -14.40
N VAL A 69 -4.55 1.25 -15.00
CA VAL A 69 -3.32 1.61 -14.26
C VAL A 69 -3.45 2.98 -13.59
N ARG A 70 -4.07 3.98 -14.24
CA ARG A 70 -4.37 5.27 -13.58
C ARG A 70 -5.33 5.11 -12.40
N GLU A 71 -6.37 4.28 -12.54
CA GLU A 71 -7.26 3.96 -11.42
C GLU A 71 -6.49 3.30 -10.26
N TRP A 72 -5.60 2.35 -10.57
CA TRP A 72 -4.73 1.70 -9.59
C TRP A 72 -3.85 2.69 -8.81
N GLN A 73 -3.17 3.59 -9.54
CA GLN A 73 -2.29 4.61 -8.97
C GLN A 73 -3.09 5.56 -8.05
N GLY A 74 -4.26 6.03 -8.51
CA GLY A 74 -5.15 6.86 -7.69
C GLY A 74 -5.60 6.15 -6.40
N HIS A 75 -5.89 4.85 -6.46
CA HIS A 75 -6.21 4.07 -5.27
C HIS A 75 -5.01 3.91 -4.31
N HIS A 76 -3.78 3.77 -4.82
CA HIS A 76 -2.58 3.71 -3.98
C HIS A 76 -2.28 5.04 -3.30
N GLU A 77 -2.45 6.16 -4.00
CA GLU A 77 -2.30 7.49 -3.42
C GLU A 77 -3.33 7.72 -2.31
N LEU A 78 -4.59 7.39 -2.58
CA LEU A 78 -5.67 7.49 -1.58
C LEU A 78 -5.43 6.56 -0.39
N LEU A 79 -4.95 5.33 -0.63
CA LEU A 79 -4.57 4.40 0.44
C LEU A 79 -3.49 5.03 1.33
N GLY A 80 -2.43 5.59 0.74
CA GLY A 80 -1.34 6.23 1.47
C GLY A 80 -1.80 7.39 2.36
N ARG A 81 -2.72 8.23 1.85
CA ARG A 81 -3.36 9.30 2.63
C ARG A 81 -4.22 8.76 3.76
N LEU A 82 -5.05 7.74 3.47
CA LEU A 82 -5.94 7.11 4.45
C LEU A 82 -5.15 6.51 5.62
N VAL A 83 -4.16 5.67 5.35
CA VAL A 83 -3.36 5.05 6.42
C VAL A 83 -2.47 6.07 7.14
N GLY A 84 -2.11 7.17 6.47
CA GLY A 84 -1.44 8.32 7.08
C GLY A 84 -2.26 9.08 8.13
N SER A 85 -3.57 8.81 8.20
CA SER A 85 -4.51 9.56 9.05
C SER A 85 -4.69 8.96 10.46
N ASP A 86 -4.01 7.85 10.76
CA ASP A 86 -4.03 7.21 12.06
C ASP A 86 -2.63 6.71 12.45
N ARG A 87 -2.20 7.02 13.68
CA ARG A 87 -0.85 6.72 14.18
C ARG A 87 -0.48 5.23 14.09
N ARG A 88 -1.45 4.32 14.21
CA ARG A 88 -1.24 2.86 14.19
C ARG A 88 -0.85 2.30 12.83
N PHE A 89 -1.02 3.08 11.77
CA PHE A 89 -0.62 2.71 10.42
C PHE A 89 0.53 3.56 9.88
N LEU A 90 1.36 4.14 10.74
CA LEU A 90 2.54 4.89 10.34
C LEU A 90 3.80 4.05 10.51
N VAL A 91 4.72 4.07 9.54
CA VAL A 91 6.06 3.47 9.71
C VAL A 91 6.96 4.34 10.60
N GLY A 92 6.68 5.64 10.72
CA GLY A 92 7.51 6.58 11.48
C GLY A 92 7.69 6.20 12.96
N PRO A 93 6.63 5.94 13.73
CA PRO A 93 6.76 5.48 15.11
C PRO A 93 7.57 4.19 15.23
N TRP A 94 7.37 3.22 14.34
CA TRP A 94 8.13 1.97 14.32
C TRP A 94 9.64 2.19 14.16
N LEU A 95 10.04 3.05 13.23
CA LEU A 95 11.45 3.37 13.00
C LEU A 95 12.03 4.24 14.13
N ALA A 96 11.24 5.17 14.67
CA ALA A 96 11.65 5.99 15.81
C ALA A 96 11.91 5.13 17.06
N ASP A 97 11.05 4.15 17.33
CA ASP A 97 11.22 3.21 18.44
C ASP A 97 12.48 2.37 18.26
N ALA A 98 12.72 1.80 17.08
CA ALA A 98 13.94 1.04 16.79
C ALA A 98 15.22 1.87 17.00
N ARG A 99 15.25 3.11 16.51
CA ARG A 99 16.37 4.03 16.74
C ARG A 99 16.53 4.41 18.21
N SER A 100 15.46 4.44 19.00
CA SER A 100 15.53 4.82 20.41
C SER A 100 16.31 3.81 21.27
N TRP A 101 16.44 2.57 20.79
CA TRP A 101 17.13 1.49 21.50
C TRP A 101 18.65 1.49 21.29
N GLY A 102 19.18 2.25 20.33
CA GLY A 102 20.62 2.29 20.03
C GLY A 102 21.40 3.26 20.91
N ALA A 103 22.53 2.79 21.45
CA ALA A 103 23.44 3.54 22.32
C ALA A 103 24.23 4.63 21.59
N ASP A 104 24.57 4.42 20.32
CA ASP A 104 25.34 5.33 19.48
C ASP A 104 24.76 5.44 18.05
N PRO A 105 25.18 6.43 17.23
CA PRO A 105 24.65 6.60 15.89
C PRO A 105 24.77 5.36 14.98
N ALA A 106 25.86 4.59 15.11
CA ALA A 106 26.06 3.40 14.29
C ALA A 106 25.10 2.28 14.68
N GLU A 107 24.86 2.08 15.98
CA GLU A 107 23.88 1.12 16.45
C GLU A 107 22.45 1.52 16.07
N ARG A 108 22.09 2.81 16.16
CA ARG A 108 20.78 3.31 15.73
C ARG A 108 20.54 3.06 14.24
N ASP A 109 21.56 3.25 13.42
CA ASP A 109 21.47 3.00 11.98
C ASP A 109 21.31 1.50 11.66
N ARG A 110 22.00 0.61 12.41
CA ARG A 110 21.79 -0.84 12.28
C ARG A 110 20.37 -1.26 12.68
N LEU A 111 19.87 -0.75 13.81
CA LEU A 111 18.53 -1.09 14.29
C LEU A 111 17.43 -0.55 13.36
N GLU A 112 17.63 0.62 12.74
CA GLU A 112 16.71 1.12 11.72
C GLU A 112 16.72 0.23 10.47
N TYR A 113 17.89 -0.22 10.02
CA TYR A 113 18.00 -1.19 8.93
C TYR A 113 17.25 -2.49 9.25
N ASP A 114 17.43 -3.04 10.44
CA ASP A 114 16.72 -4.25 10.88
C ASP A 114 15.21 -4.03 10.91
N ALA A 115 14.77 -2.87 11.41
CA ALA A 115 13.37 -2.49 11.47
C ALA A 115 12.75 -2.29 10.07
N ARG A 116 13.51 -1.84 9.08
CA ARG A 116 13.06 -1.70 7.69
C ARG A 116 13.05 -3.04 6.98
N SER A 117 14.15 -3.78 7.03
CA SER A 117 14.34 -5.03 6.30
C SER A 117 13.32 -6.08 6.70
N ILE A 118 13.00 -6.22 8.00
CA ILE A 118 12.00 -7.19 8.47
C ILE A 118 10.61 -7.00 7.82
N LEU A 119 10.26 -5.77 7.43
CA LEU A 119 8.97 -5.43 6.80
C LEU A 119 8.98 -5.63 5.27
N THR A 120 10.15 -5.76 4.63
CA THR A 120 10.32 -5.84 3.18
C THR A 120 11.08 -7.10 2.75
N THR A 121 12.41 -7.07 2.70
CA THR A 121 13.26 -8.19 2.24
C THR A 121 13.36 -9.31 3.26
N TRP A 122 13.01 -9.04 4.52
CA TRP A 122 13.14 -9.87 5.71
C TRP A 122 14.59 -10.17 6.12
N GLY A 123 15.50 -10.32 5.16
CA GLY A 123 16.93 -10.43 5.35
C GLY A 123 17.66 -10.29 4.00
N ASP A 124 18.84 -10.89 3.89
CA ASP A 124 19.64 -10.85 2.67
C ASP A 124 18.94 -11.51 1.46
N ARG A 125 19.52 -11.33 0.27
CA ARG A 125 18.94 -11.78 -1.00
C ARG A 125 18.55 -13.27 -1.02
N GLY A 126 19.37 -14.14 -0.42
CA GLY A 126 19.07 -15.56 -0.35
C GLY A 126 17.74 -15.82 0.37
N PRO A 127 17.64 -15.53 1.69
CA PRO A 127 16.38 -15.64 2.42
C PRO A 127 15.19 -14.91 1.77
N SER A 128 15.39 -13.69 1.24
CA SER A 128 14.34 -12.92 0.57
C SER A 128 13.79 -13.62 -0.67
N GLU A 129 14.66 -13.97 -1.62
CA GLU A 129 14.25 -14.39 -2.97
C GLU A 129 14.09 -15.91 -3.12
N THR A 130 14.99 -16.71 -2.52
CA THR A 130 14.92 -18.18 -2.62
C THR A 130 14.32 -18.82 -1.36
N GLY A 131 14.47 -18.18 -0.20
CA GLY A 131 13.85 -18.61 1.05
C GLY A 131 12.36 -18.28 1.17
N GLY A 132 11.82 -17.46 0.26
CA GLY A 132 10.39 -17.10 0.22
C GLY A 132 9.97 -16.11 1.31
N LEU A 133 10.91 -15.35 1.88
CA LEU A 133 10.63 -14.42 2.99
C LEU A 133 10.35 -12.99 2.52
N ARG A 134 10.53 -12.67 1.24
CA ARG A 134 10.14 -11.36 0.70
C ARG A 134 8.68 -11.04 1.04
N ASP A 135 8.46 -9.85 1.59
CA ASP A 135 7.18 -9.31 2.02
C ASP A 135 6.47 -10.16 3.08
N TYR A 136 7.16 -11.07 3.79
CA TYR A 136 6.52 -11.96 4.77
C TYR A 136 5.80 -11.20 5.89
N ALA A 137 6.44 -10.15 6.43
CA ALA A 137 5.87 -9.30 7.47
C ALA A 137 5.35 -7.95 6.93
N ASN A 138 4.89 -7.92 5.68
CA ASN A 138 4.37 -6.71 5.04
C ASN A 138 3.27 -6.02 5.88
N ARG A 139 3.18 -4.70 5.75
CA ARG A 139 2.20 -3.85 6.43
C ARG A 139 1.70 -2.79 5.48
N GLU A 140 0.39 -2.55 5.44
CA GLU A 140 -0.18 -1.40 4.72
C GLU A 140 -0.06 -0.13 5.57
N TRP A 141 1.18 0.32 5.79
CA TRP A 141 1.51 1.53 6.55
C TRP A 141 1.88 2.70 5.64
N ALA A 142 1.55 3.92 6.07
CA ALA A 142 2.08 5.13 5.49
C ALA A 142 3.60 5.15 5.64
N GLY A 143 4.28 5.52 4.56
CA GLY A 143 5.70 5.31 4.32
C GLY A 143 5.94 4.09 3.44
N LEU A 144 5.50 2.89 3.85
CA LEU A 144 5.61 1.69 3.02
C LEU A 144 4.77 1.76 1.75
N VAL A 145 3.52 2.23 1.87
CA VAL A 145 2.62 2.38 0.71
C VAL A 145 3.23 3.36 -0.32
N GLN A 146 3.75 4.48 0.13
CA GLN A 146 4.27 5.56 -0.72
C GLN A 146 5.65 5.26 -1.30
N ASP A 147 6.56 4.68 -0.51
CA ASP A 147 7.98 4.59 -0.88
C ASP A 147 8.43 3.17 -1.24
N VAL A 148 7.62 2.15 -0.95
CA VAL A 148 7.92 0.75 -1.29
C VAL A 148 6.89 0.23 -2.30
N TYR A 149 5.61 0.18 -1.94
CA TYR A 149 4.61 -0.52 -2.75
C TYR A 149 4.17 0.25 -3.99
N ALA A 150 3.87 1.55 -3.88
CA ALA A 150 3.49 2.35 -5.04
C ALA A 150 4.61 2.44 -6.10
N PRO A 151 5.90 2.65 -5.74
CA PRO A 151 7.00 2.63 -6.70
C PRO A 151 7.21 1.27 -7.34
N ARG A 152 6.98 0.16 -6.62
CA ARG A 152 7.01 -1.19 -7.21
C ARG A 152 5.95 -1.35 -8.29
N TRP A 153 4.69 -0.99 -7.99
CA TRP A 153 3.61 -1.05 -8.97
C TRP A 153 3.83 -0.11 -10.16
N ALA A 154 4.32 1.11 -9.93
CA ALA A 154 4.67 2.04 -10.99
C ALA A 154 5.75 1.46 -11.92
N ALA A 155 6.82 0.88 -11.37
CA ALA A 155 7.88 0.25 -12.17
C ALA A 155 7.36 -0.96 -12.96
N TYR A 156 6.53 -1.79 -12.33
CA TYR A 156 5.91 -2.94 -13.01
C TYR A 156 5.03 -2.49 -14.18
N PHE A 157 4.10 -1.56 -13.95
CA PHE A 157 3.19 -1.10 -15.00
C PHE A 157 3.91 -0.31 -16.10
N ALA A 158 4.97 0.44 -15.78
CA ALA A 158 5.79 1.07 -16.80
C ALA A 158 6.50 0.04 -17.70
N SER A 159 6.98 -1.07 -17.13
CA SER A 159 7.58 -2.17 -17.89
C SER A 159 6.56 -2.83 -18.82
N LEU A 160 5.33 -3.05 -18.35
CA LEU A 160 4.22 -3.57 -19.16
C LEU A 160 3.79 -2.59 -20.26
N ASP A 161 3.64 -1.30 -19.94
CA ASP A 161 3.27 -0.28 -20.93
C ASP A 161 4.28 -0.23 -22.09
N ARG A 162 5.58 -0.20 -21.75
CA ARG A 162 6.65 -0.24 -22.75
C ARG A 162 6.56 -1.48 -23.62
N ALA A 163 6.38 -2.66 -23.01
CA ALA A 163 6.23 -3.92 -23.71
C ALA A 163 5.05 -3.92 -24.69
N LEU A 164 3.91 -3.33 -24.32
CA LEU A 164 2.77 -3.16 -25.21
C LEU A 164 3.09 -2.24 -26.40
N VAL A 165 3.75 -1.11 -26.15
CA VAL A 165 4.09 -0.13 -27.19
C VAL A 165 5.12 -0.69 -28.18
N THR A 166 6.13 -1.42 -27.70
CA THR A 166 7.23 -1.91 -28.53
C THR A 166 7.02 -3.33 -29.07
N GLY A 167 6.00 -4.05 -28.60
CA GLY A 167 5.77 -5.45 -28.95
C GLY A 167 6.85 -6.40 -28.43
N THR A 168 7.55 -6.03 -27.36
CA THR A 168 8.61 -6.84 -26.74
C THR A 168 8.18 -7.41 -25.40
N ALA A 169 8.97 -8.31 -24.80
CA ALA A 169 8.72 -8.76 -23.43
C ALA A 169 8.97 -7.62 -22.42
N PRO A 170 8.25 -7.60 -21.27
CA PRO A 170 8.56 -6.72 -20.15
C PRO A 170 9.98 -6.94 -19.63
N ALA A 171 10.65 -5.86 -19.25
CA ALA A 171 11.96 -5.95 -18.61
C ALA A 171 11.85 -6.61 -17.24
N ALA A 172 12.83 -7.47 -16.91
CA ALA A 172 13.00 -8.00 -15.56
C ALA A 172 13.33 -6.86 -14.59
N ILE A 173 12.77 -6.94 -13.39
CA ILE A 173 12.99 -5.96 -12.33
C ILE A 173 13.64 -6.68 -11.15
N ASP A 174 14.77 -6.17 -10.70
CA ASP A 174 15.41 -6.63 -9.47
C ASP A 174 14.68 -6.02 -8.26
N TRP A 175 13.67 -6.74 -7.76
CA TRP A 175 12.86 -6.29 -6.64
C TRP A 175 13.66 -6.20 -5.35
N PHE A 176 14.53 -7.19 -5.08
CA PHE A 176 15.40 -7.17 -3.92
C PHE A 176 16.27 -5.91 -3.89
N ALA A 177 16.95 -5.57 -4.99
CA ALA A 177 17.83 -4.39 -4.99
C ALA A 177 17.09 -3.09 -4.68
N ARG A 178 15.82 -2.95 -5.10
CA ARG A 178 15.00 -1.77 -4.79
C ARG A 178 14.60 -1.72 -3.33
N ASP A 179 14.17 -2.86 -2.79
CA ASP A 179 13.69 -2.96 -1.41
C ASP A 179 14.81 -2.86 -0.40
N ASP A 180 15.96 -3.46 -0.72
CA ASP A 180 17.20 -3.37 0.03
C ASP A 180 17.75 -1.94 0.04
N ALA A 181 17.65 -1.22 -1.09
CA ALA A 181 18.00 0.21 -1.13
C ALA A 181 17.08 1.06 -0.24
N TRP A 182 15.80 0.74 -0.14
CA TRP A 182 14.89 1.39 0.80
C TRP A 182 15.23 1.03 2.26
N ALA A 183 15.62 -0.22 2.53
CA ALA A 183 16.02 -0.67 3.87
C ALA A 183 17.31 0.00 4.36
N HIS A 184 18.27 0.26 3.47
CA HIS A 184 19.48 1.04 3.75
C HIS A 184 19.25 2.56 3.73
N GLY A 185 18.04 3.00 3.34
CA GLY A 185 17.68 4.40 3.26
C GLY A 185 17.59 5.09 4.64
N ARG A 186 17.60 6.42 4.63
CA ARG A 186 17.54 7.28 5.83
C ARG A 186 16.38 8.28 5.78
N GLN A 187 15.38 8.00 4.95
CA GLN A 187 14.20 8.85 4.81
C GLN A 187 13.47 8.92 6.14
N SER A 188 13.16 10.14 6.59
CA SER A 188 12.36 10.36 7.80
C SER A 188 10.88 10.26 7.49
N TYR A 189 10.12 9.63 8.39
CA TYR A 189 8.67 9.45 8.25
C TYR A 189 7.92 10.16 9.38
N PRO A 190 6.70 10.69 9.12
CA PRO A 190 5.87 11.29 10.16
C PRO A 190 5.58 10.31 11.31
N THR A 191 5.72 10.79 12.54
CA THR A 191 5.33 10.04 13.76
C THR A 191 3.94 10.44 14.28
N GLN A 192 3.33 11.43 13.64
CA GLN A 192 1.98 11.92 13.95
C GLN A 192 1.09 11.79 12.71
N PRO A 193 -0.18 11.43 12.89
CA PRO A 193 -1.11 11.29 11.78
C PRO A 193 -1.44 12.64 11.14
N ALA A 194 -1.81 12.60 9.85
CA ALA A 194 -2.24 13.77 9.10
C ALA A 194 -3.51 13.47 8.28
N GLY A 195 -4.42 14.43 8.23
CA GLY A 195 -5.73 14.30 7.57
C GLY A 195 -6.83 13.83 8.51
N ASP A 196 -8.09 13.94 8.06
CA ASP A 196 -9.25 13.46 8.80
C ASP A 196 -9.67 12.06 8.32
N PRO A 197 -9.54 11.00 9.15
CA PRO A 197 -10.08 9.67 8.93
C PRO A 197 -11.48 9.62 8.30
N VAL A 198 -12.42 10.46 8.76
CA VAL A 198 -13.81 10.41 8.29
C VAL A 198 -13.92 10.95 6.87
N ALA A 199 -13.29 12.08 6.58
CA ALA A 199 -13.23 12.64 5.23
C ALA A 199 -12.56 11.67 4.25
N LEU A 200 -11.40 11.10 4.61
CA LEU A 200 -10.64 10.18 3.76
C LEU A 200 -11.38 8.87 3.50
N ALA A 201 -12.06 8.31 4.50
CA ALA A 201 -12.94 7.16 4.30
C ALA A 201 -14.13 7.49 3.37
N GLY A 202 -14.64 8.73 3.43
CA GLY A 202 -15.64 9.24 2.49
C GLY A 202 -15.13 9.34 1.05
N GLU A 203 -13.89 9.76 0.85
CA GLU A 203 -13.21 9.73 -0.46
C GLU A 203 -13.09 8.30 -0.98
N VAL A 204 -12.70 7.34 -0.12
CA VAL A 204 -12.65 5.91 -0.48
C VAL A 204 -14.00 5.40 -0.96
N ARG A 205 -15.07 5.63 -0.19
CA ARG A 205 -16.43 5.22 -0.59
C ARG A 205 -16.79 5.80 -1.96
N THR A 206 -16.44 7.06 -2.22
CA THR A 206 -16.75 7.74 -3.49
C THR A 206 -15.96 7.16 -4.66
N ALA A 207 -14.66 6.90 -4.46
CA ALA A 207 -13.80 6.25 -5.46
C ALA A 207 -14.34 4.86 -5.84
N LEU A 208 -14.78 4.07 -4.86
CA LEU A 208 -15.31 2.73 -5.10
C LEU A 208 -16.72 2.71 -5.73
N ALA A 209 -17.53 3.73 -5.49
CA ALA A 209 -18.89 3.83 -6.05
C ALA A 209 -18.91 4.20 -7.54
N THR A 210 -17.94 5.03 -7.99
CA THR A 210 -17.88 5.55 -9.36
C THR A 210 -17.68 4.44 -10.42
N VAL A 211 -17.18 3.26 -10.02
CA VAL A 211 -16.81 2.18 -10.95
C VAL A 211 -17.83 1.04 -11.03
N ARG A 212 -19.04 1.25 -10.50
CA ARG A 212 -20.19 0.33 -10.69
C ARG A 212 -21.09 0.70 -11.88
N ARG A 213 -20.75 1.76 -12.62
CA ARG A 213 -21.38 2.14 -13.89
C ARG A 213 -20.45 1.77 -15.04
#